data_AF-A0AA95JJ57-F1
#
_entry.id   AF-A0AA95JJ57-F1
#
_cell.length_a   1.000
_cell.length_b   1.000
_cell.length_c   1.000
_cell.angle_alpha   90.00
_cell.angle_beta   90.00
_cell.angle_gamma   90.00
#
_symmetry.space_group_name_H-M   'P 1'
#
loop_
_entity.id
_entity.type
_entity.pdbx_description
1 polymer ?
#
loop_
_entity_poly.entity_id
_entity_poly.type
_entity_poly.pdbx_seq_one_letter_code
_entity_poly.pdbx_strand_id
1 'polypeptide(L)'
;MTTQHSGSAAAATKIVTTNTGRILRVSVDAEIGAPTTPPPPAVVVTDPARRADVLFRKRRDEGHELSSWWMIGAFLATSGLVIVLLSGVPGAA
;
A
#
# COMPACT_ATOMS: atom_id res chain seq x y z
N MET A 1 -17.92 30.05 50.83
CA MET A 1 -18.24 31.44 50.48
C MET A 1 -17.32 31.84 49.33
N THR A 2 -17.93 32.20 48.19
CA THR A 2 -17.39 32.72 46.91
C THR A 2 -16.38 31.89 46.10
N THR A 3 -16.83 31.38 44.95
CA THR A 3 -15.98 31.10 43.77
C THR A 3 -16.47 32.01 42.64
N GLN A 4 -15.63 32.99 42.28
CA GLN A 4 -15.87 33.90 41.16
C GLN A 4 -15.91 33.12 39.83
N HIS A 5 -16.99 33.29 39.07
CA HIS A 5 -16.96 33.16 37.62
C HIS A 5 -16.61 34.55 37.06
N SER A 6 -15.33 34.75 36.72
CA SER A 6 -14.92 35.92 35.95
C SER A 6 -15.16 35.62 34.47
N GLY A 7 -16.23 36.20 33.93
CA GLY A 7 -16.54 36.16 32.51
C GLY A 7 -15.55 37.00 31.74
N SER A 8 -14.59 36.36 31.08
CA SER A 8 -13.93 36.91 29.91
C SER A 8 -14.70 36.41 28.69
N ALA A 9 -15.31 37.32 27.93
CA ALA A 9 -16.01 37.00 26.68
C ALA A 9 -14.99 36.41 25.70
N ALA A 10 -14.86 35.09 25.71
CA ALA A 10 -13.90 34.36 24.88
C ALA A 10 -14.26 34.57 23.40
N ALA A 11 -13.30 35.09 22.64
CA ALA A 11 -13.38 35.24 21.20
C ALA A 11 -13.99 33.99 20.54
N ALA A 12 -15.00 34.18 19.69
CA ALA A 12 -15.70 33.09 19.02
C ALA A 12 -14.70 32.24 18.24
N THR A 13 -14.32 31.08 18.78
CA THR A 13 -13.34 30.19 18.18
C THR A 13 -14.08 29.19 17.31
N LYS A 14 -13.84 29.22 16.00
CA LYS A 14 -14.44 28.25 15.09
C LYS A 14 -13.60 26.98 15.10
N ILE A 15 -14.23 25.87 15.48
CA ILE A 15 -13.61 24.55 15.45
C ILE A 15 -13.84 23.96 14.06
N VAL A 16 -12.76 23.70 13.31
CA VAL A 16 -12.81 23.09 11.98
C VAL A 16 -12.13 21.73 12.03
N THR A 17 -12.87 20.67 11.71
CA THR A 17 -12.35 19.30 11.60
C THR A 17 -11.93 19.04 10.16
N THR A 18 -10.65 18.74 9.94
CA THR A 18 -10.16 18.36 8.60
C THR A 18 -10.59 16.94 8.25
N ASN A 19 -10.60 16.59 6.95
CA ASN A 19 -10.95 15.24 6.47
C ASN A 19 -10.09 14.12 7.10
N THR A 20 -8.89 14.47 7.57
CA THR A 20 -7.97 13.59 8.30
C THR A 20 -8.22 13.53 9.81
N GLY A 21 -9.31 14.13 10.31
CA GLY A 21 -9.70 14.11 11.73
C GLY A 21 -8.92 15.07 12.63
N ARG A 22 -8.07 15.94 12.07
CA ARG A 22 -7.32 16.93 12.85
C ARG A 22 -8.24 18.11 13.18
N ILE A 23 -8.23 18.51 14.44
CA ILE A 23 -9.03 19.65 14.92
C ILE A 23 -8.18 20.91 14.85
N LEU A 24 -8.59 21.85 13.98
CA LEU A 24 -8.03 23.20 13.90
C LEU A 24 -8.92 24.16 14.68
N ARG A 25 -8.31 24.91 15.60
CA ARG A 25 -8.97 25.99 16.35
C ARG A 25 -8.56 27.30 15.69
N VAL A 26 -9.50 27.93 14.98
CA VAL A 26 -9.23 29.18 14.26
C VAL A 26 -9.82 30.34 15.05
N SER A 27 -8.97 31.29 15.42
CA SER A 27 -9.39 32.60 15.93
C SER A 27 -9.97 33.40 14.76
N VAL A 28 -11.21 33.87 14.89
CA VAL A 28 -11.95 34.53 13.79
C VAL A 28 -11.29 35.84 13.32
N ASP A 29 -10.42 36.44 14.13
CA ASP A 29 -9.68 37.67 13.79
C ASP A 29 -8.32 37.44 13.06
N ALA A 30 -7.93 36.19 12.77
CA ALA A 30 -6.59 35.86 12.25
C ALA A 30 -6.48 35.83 10.71
N GLU A 31 -7.48 36.33 9.97
CA GLU A 31 -7.52 36.29 8.49
C GLU A 31 -6.65 37.37 7.80
N ILE A 32 -5.84 38.15 8.53
CA ILE A 32 -4.99 39.18 7.91
C ILE A 32 -3.52 38.82 8.08
N GLY A 33 -2.99 38.11 7.08
CA GLY A 33 -1.58 38.17 6.68
C GLY A 33 -0.64 37.16 7.32
N ALA A 34 -0.45 36.02 6.65
CA ALA A 34 0.78 35.25 6.76
C ALA A 34 1.24 34.76 5.37
N PRO A 35 2.52 34.93 4.99
CA PRO A 35 3.01 34.49 3.69
C PRO A 35 3.04 32.96 3.63
N THR A 36 2.44 32.40 2.58
CA THR A 36 2.39 30.96 2.32
C THR A 36 3.69 30.50 1.67
N THR A 37 4.70 30.20 2.47
CA THR A 37 5.85 29.41 1.99
C THR A 37 5.38 27.99 1.71
N PRO A 38 5.62 27.40 0.51
CA PRO A 38 5.28 26.01 0.25
C PRO A 38 6.05 25.12 1.24
N PRO A 39 5.38 24.17 1.91
CA PRO A 39 6.06 23.28 2.84
C PRO A 39 7.10 22.43 2.10
N PRO A 40 8.25 22.11 2.72
CA PRO A 40 9.22 21.19 2.15
C PRO A 40 8.53 19.85 1.84
N PRO A 41 8.97 19.12 0.79
CA PRO A 41 8.41 17.81 0.49
C PRO A 41 8.53 16.93 1.74
N ALA A 42 7.38 16.49 2.24
CA ALA A 42 7.35 15.65 3.43
C ALA A 42 8.20 14.41 3.14
N VAL A 43 9.14 14.11 4.04
CA VAL A 43 9.84 12.81 4.03
C VAL A 43 8.75 11.76 4.24
N VAL A 44 8.29 11.17 3.14
CA VAL A 44 7.27 10.12 3.21
C VAL A 44 7.97 8.92 3.81
N VAL A 45 7.84 8.76 5.12
CA VAL A 45 8.14 7.50 5.80
C VAL A 45 7.13 6.50 5.25
N THR A 46 7.47 5.88 4.12
CA THR A 46 6.69 4.80 3.52
C THR A 46 6.77 3.61 4.44
N ASP A 47 5.83 3.56 5.39
CA ASP A 47 5.55 2.39 6.19
C ASP A 47 5.38 1.20 5.23
N PRO A 48 6.25 0.18 5.30
CA PRO A 48 6.13 -1.01 4.46
C PRO A 48 4.76 -1.68 4.55
N ALA A 49 4.03 -1.50 5.66
CA ALA A 49 2.66 -2.01 5.83
C ALA A 49 1.59 -1.19 5.10
N ARG A 50 1.88 0.05 4.70
CA ARG A 50 0.94 0.93 3.96
C ARG A 50 1.06 0.83 2.44
N ARG A 51 1.91 -0.06 1.96
CA ARG A 51 2.13 -0.32 0.54
C ARG A 51 0.93 -1.05 -0.06
N ALA A 52 0.32 -0.47 -1.09
CA ALA A 52 -0.89 -1.01 -1.73
C ALA A 52 -0.66 -2.41 -2.32
N ASP A 53 0.55 -2.69 -2.78
CA ASP A 53 1.03 -4.00 -3.19
C ASP A 53 0.99 -5.02 -2.05
N VAL A 54 1.21 -4.64 -0.78
CA VAL A 54 1.14 -5.56 0.36
C VAL A 54 -0.29 -6.00 0.67
N LEU A 55 -1.29 -5.14 0.43
CA LEU A 55 -2.70 -5.47 0.68
C LEU A 55 -3.22 -6.58 -0.23
N PHE A 56 -2.67 -6.71 -1.44
CA PHE A 56 -3.13 -7.67 -2.45
C PHE A 56 -2.09 -8.71 -2.85
N ARG A 57 -0.82 -8.54 -2.48
CA ARG A 57 0.22 -9.54 -2.75
C ARG A 57 0.04 -10.71 -1.80
N LYS A 58 -0.57 -11.77 -2.32
CA LYS A 58 -0.55 -13.10 -1.69
C LYS A 58 0.90 -13.52 -1.47
N ARG A 59 1.33 -13.56 -0.20
CA ARG A 59 2.61 -14.17 0.16
C ARG A 59 2.43 -15.68 0.01
N ARG A 60 3.24 -16.30 -0.86
CA ARG A 60 3.42 -17.75 -0.82
C ARG A 60 4.31 -18.06 0.38
N ASP A 61 4.06 -19.20 1.00
CA ASP A 61 4.84 -19.63 2.17
C ASP A 61 6.33 -19.75 1.79
N GLU A 62 7.18 -19.23 2.68
CA GLU A 62 8.63 -19.33 2.56
C GLU A 62 9.00 -20.82 2.65
N GLY A 63 9.67 -21.35 1.61
CA GLY A 63 9.96 -22.79 1.48
C GLY A 63 8.99 -23.59 0.61
N HIS A 64 8.08 -22.94 -0.14
CA HIS A 64 7.30 -23.63 -1.17
C HIS A 64 8.19 -24.03 -2.36
N GLU A 65 8.77 -25.22 -2.28
CA GLU A 65 9.59 -25.79 -3.36
C GLU A 65 8.70 -26.31 -4.50
N LEU A 66 9.13 -26.07 -5.74
CA LEU A 66 8.44 -26.58 -6.90
C LEU A 66 8.63 -28.10 -6.95
N SER A 67 7.54 -28.87 -7.08
CA SER A 67 7.64 -30.33 -7.15
C SER A 67 8.51 -30.75 -8.34
N SER A 68 9.57 -31.52 -8.07
CA SER A 68 10.46 -32.06 -9.11
C SER A 68 9.75 -32.91 -10.16
N TRP A 69 8.55 -33.44 -9.84
CA TRP A 69 7.72 -34.17 -10.81
C TRP A 69 7.32 -33.31 -12.01
N TRP A 70 7.23 -31.98 -11.88
CA TRP A 70 7.00 -31.10 -13.02
C TRP A 70 8.16 -31.11 -14.02
N MET A 71 9.39 -31.10 -13.53
CA MET A 71 10.58 -31.16 -14.39
C MET A 71 10.72 -32.51 -15.09
N ILE A 72 10.50 -33.61 -14.35
CA ILE A 72 10.55 -34.95 -14.93
C ILE A 72 9.39 -35.14 -15.92
N GLY A 73 8.20 -34.64 -15.60
CA GLY A 73 7.04 -34.67 -16.52
C GLY A 73 7.31 -33.90 -17.81
N ALA A 74 7.88 -32.70 -17.73
CA ALA A 74 8.27 -31.92 -18.90
C ALA A 74 9.31 -32.64 -19.77
N PHE A 75 10.29 -33.29 -19.13
CA PHE A 75 11.30 -34.10 -19.83
C PHE A 75 10.65 -35.29 -20.56
N LEU A 76 9.80 -36.07 -19.88
CA LEU A 76 9.12 -37.23 -20.46
C LEU A 76 8.17 -36.82 -21.59
N ALA A 77 7.42 -35.73 -21.43
CA ALA A 77 6.52 -35.22 -22.45
C ALA A 77 7.28 -34.78 -23.72
N THR A 78 8.36 -34.02 -23.56
CA THR A 78 9.16 -33.54 -24.69
C THR A 78 9.88 -34.69 -25.40
N SER A 79 10.48 -35.60 -24.63
CA SER A 79 11.17 -36.78 -25.18
C SER A 79 10.18 -37.70 -25.89
N GLY A 80 9.03 -37.97 -25.27
CA GLY A 80 7.96 -38.75 -25.88
C GLY A 80 7.44 -38.13 -27.17
N LEU A 81 7.26 -36.81 -27.20
CA LEU A 81 6.87 -36.09 -28.41
C LEU A 81 7.90 -36.30 -29.54
N VAL A 82 9.19 -36.12 -29.26
CA VAL A 82 10.25 -36.34 -30.26
C VAL A 82 10.25 -37.78 -30.76
N ILE A 83 10.12 -38.75 -29.86
CA ILE A 83 10.04 -40.17 -30.23
C ILE A 83 8.83 -40.43 -31.13
N VAL A 84 7.65 -39.90 -30.78
CA VAL A 84 6.45 -40.05 -31.62
C VAL A 84 6.66 -39.44 -33.01
N LEU A 85 7.27 -38.25 -33.10
CA LEU A 85 7.53 -37.61 -34.38
C LEU A 85 8.54 -38.39 -35.25
N LEU A 86 9.58 -38.97 -34.65
CA LEU A 86 10.61 -39.71 -35.38
C LEU A 86 10.21 -41.17 -35.68
N SER A 87 9.45 -41.81 -34.79
CA SER A 87 9.01 -43.21 -34.92
C SER A 87 7.64 -43.35 -35.58
N GLY A 88 6.88 -42.25 -35.71
CA GLY A 88 5.58 -42.22 -36.39
C GLY A 88 5.65 -42.16 -37.92
N VAL A 89 6.85 -42.20 -38.52
CA VAL A 89 7.04 -42.40 -39.97
C VAL A 89 7.22 -43.90 -40.23
N PRO A 90 6.18 -44.62 -40.70
CA PRO A 90 6.34 -46.01 -41.07
C PRO A 90 7.20 -46.11 -42.33
N GLY A 91 8.40 -46.70 -42.21
CA GLY A 91 9.32 -46.93 -43.34
C GLY A 91 10.69 -46.23 -43.29
N ALA A 92 11.10 -45.64 -42.16
CA ALA A 92 12.48 -45.20 -41.98
C ALA A 92 13.35 -46.33 -41.41
N ALA A 93 13.97 -47.09 -42.32
CA ALA A 93 14.80 -48.30 -42.16
C ALA A 93 14.05 -49.63 -41.97
#